data_AF-A0A2T2NYT2-F1
#
_entry.id   AF-A0A2T2NYT2-F1
#
_cell.length_a   1.000
_cell.length_b   1.000
_cell.length_c   1.000
_cell.angle_alpha   90.00
_cell.angle_beta   90.00
_cell.angle_gamma   90.00
#
_symmetry.space_group_name_H-M   'P 1'
#
loop_
_entity.id
_entity.type
_entity.pdbx_description
1 polymer ?
#
loop_
_entity_poly.entity_id
_entity_poly.type
_entity_poly.pdbx_seq_one_letter_code
_entity_poly.pdbx_strand_id
1 'polypeptide(L)'
;MQFSTLVLAAATSLLSIASAGQVNFYSDTNCQNYIGEAHPGGYQTTGGPAGSFSALWVNYDQPCSRTCGPMIICGDSNCSRRRAVGTGQCVTFNTGVWARNGCGQDMCGNA
;
A
#
# COMPACT_ATOMS: atom_id res chain seq x y z
N MET A 1 15.31 -38.72 11.45
CA MET A 1 14.28 -37.71 11.80
C MET A 1 15.02 -36.40 12.02
N GLN A 2 14.91 -35.46 11.08
CA GLN A 2 15.65 -34.20 11.12
C GLN A 2 14.62 -33.09 11.32
N PHE A 3 14.65 -32.47 12.49
CA PHE A 3 13.78 -31.36 12.87
C PHE A 3 14.38 -30.08 12.30
N SER A 4 13.73 -29.52 11.27
CA SER A 4 14.10 -28.23 10.70
C SER A 4 13.68 -27.11 11.65
N THR A 5 14.67 -26.30 11.98
CA THR A 5 14.64 -25.16 12.90
C THR A 5 13.60 -24.10 12.52
N LEU A 6 12.79 -23.70 13.50
CA LEU A 6 11.92 -22.53 13.47
C LEU A 6 12.75 -21.25 13.27
N VAL A 7 12.50 -20.54 12.17
CA VAL A 7 13.03 -19.19 11.96
C VAL A 7 12.08 -18.20 12.64
N LEU A 8 12.54 -17.57 13.72
CA LEU A 8 11.89 -16.41 14.33
C LEU A 8 11.99 -15.22 13.38
N ALA A 9 10.87 -14.78 12.81
CA ALA A 9 10.77 -13.47 12.17
C ALA A 9 10.58 -12.41 13.26
N ALA A 10 11.60 -11.59 13.49
CA ALA A 10 11.53 -10.42 14.38
C ALA A 10 10.66 -9.34 13.72
N ALA A 11 9.53 -9.00 14.36
CA ALA A 11 8.71 -7.85 13.97
C ALA A 11 9.42 -6.56 14.41
N THR A 12 9.88 -5.77 13.45
CA THR A 12 10.48 -4.46 13.68
C THR A 12 9.43 -3.44 14.13
N SER A 13 9.53 -3.07 15.41
CA SER A 13 9.30 -1.75 16.02
C SER A 13 8.28 -0.80 15.37
N LEU A 14 7.19 -0.61 16.12
CA LEU A 14 6.19 0.46 16.05
C LEU A 14 6.81 1.86 16.02
N LEU A 15 6.92 2.45 14.84
CA LEU A 15 6.85 3.91 14.72
C LEU A 15 5.38 4.28 14.65
N SER A 16 4.85 4.90 15.70
CA SER A 16 3.52 5.54 15.69
C SER A 16 3.58 6.78 14.81
N ILE A 17 3.66 6.55 13.50
CA ILE A 17 3.43 7.59 12.50
C ILE A 17 1.92 7.83 12.51
N ALA A 18 1.50 9.09 12.60
CA ALA A 18 0.10 9.44 12.37
C ALA A 18 -0.34 8.82 11.03
N SER A 19 -1.15 7.77 11.12
CA SER A 19 -1.67 7.04 9.96
C SER A 19 -2.58 7.98 9.19
N ALA A 20 -2.29 8.23 7.91
CA ALA A 20 -3.16 9.05 7.07
C ALA A 20 -4.24 8.21 6.36
N GLY A 21 -4.24 6.88 6.56
CA GLY A 21 -5.22 5.93 6.07
C GLY A 21 -4.73 4.49 6.23
N GLN A 22 -5.50 3.54 5.72
CA GLN A 22 -5.24 2.11 5.75
C GLN A 22 -5.25 1.54 4.32
N VAL A 23 -4.26 0.72 4.02
CA VAL A 23 -4.15 -0.02 2.77
C VAL A 23 -4.00 -1.50 3.08
N ASN A 24 -4.73 -2.34 2.34
CA ASN A 24 -4.60 -3.80 2.41
C ASN A 24 -3.77 -4.30 1.25
N PHE A 25 -2.97 -5.34 1.51
CA PHE A 25 -2.10 -6.01 0.56
C PHE A 25 -2.49 -7.47 0.41
N TYR A 26 -2.33 -7.98 -0.81
CA TYR A 26 -2.76 -9.31 -1.20
C TYR A 26 -1.69 -10.02 -2.02
N SER A 27 -1.65 -11.34 -1.88
CA SER A 27 -0.71 -12.21 -2.60
C SER A 27 -1.16 -12.60 -4.01
N ASP A 28 -2.36 -12.19 -4.40
CA ASP A 28 -2.91 -12.37 -5.75
C ASP A 28 -3.09 -11.03 -6.47
N THR A 29 -3.55 -11.08 -7.72
CA THR A 29 -3.72 -9.91 -8.57
C THR A 29 -5.14 -9.31 -8.54
N ASN A 30 -6.06 -9.91 -7.78
CA ASN A 30 -7.49 -9.57 -7.73
C ASN A 30 -7.94 -9.16 -6.31
N CYS A 31 -6.98 -8.94 -5.40
CA CYS A 31 -7.22 -8.54 -4.01
C CYS A 31 -8.15 -9.50 -3.25
N GLN A 32 -7.92 -10.81 -3.35
CA GLN A 32 -8.74 -11.84 -2.68
C GLN A 32 -8.00 -12.50 -1.50
N ASN A 33 -6.70 -12.73 -1.64
CA ASN A 33 -5.84 -13.42 -0.69
C ASN A 33 -5.07 -12.41 0.17
N TYR A 34 -5.73 -11.91 1.21
CA TYR A 34 -5.14 -10.92 2.14
C TYR A 34 -3.89 -11.47 2.83
N ILE A 35 -2.82 -10.67 2.88
CA ILE A 35 -1.56 -11.05 3.54
C ILE A 35 -1.02 -9.99 4.50
N GLY A 36 -1.67 -8.83 4.58
CA GLY A 36 -1.34 -7.81 5.56
C GLY A 36 -1.86 -6.43 5.17
N GLU A 37 -1.64 -5.49 6.06
CA GLU A 37 -2.03 -4.10 5.90
C GLU A 37 -0.88 -3.17 6.29
N ALA A 38 -1.00 -1.92 5.86
CA ALA A 38 -0.17 -0.85 6.38
C ALA A 38 -0.99 0.42 6.58
N HIS A 39 -0.39 1.33 7.34
CA HIS A 39 -0.95 2.63 7.65
C HIS A 39 0.01 3.74 7.21
N PRO A 40 0.06 4.09 5.91
CA PRO A 40 1.03 5.05 5.41
C PRO A 40 0.78 6.43 6.02
N GLY A 41 1.86 7.08 6.47
CA GLY A 41 1.82 8.49 6.86
C GLY A 41 1.67 9.42 5.66
N GLY A 42 1.38 10.69 5.91
CA GLY A 42 1.30 11.71 4.87
C GLY A 42 2.60 11.83 4.06
N TYR A 43 2.47 11.76 2.74
CA TYR A 43 3.52 11.75 1.71
C TYR A 43 4.53 10.61 1.78
N GLN A 44 4.33 9.62 2.65
CA GLN A 44 5.24 8.48 2.81
C GLN A 44 4.82 7.31 1.91
N THR A 45 5.81 6.72 1.22
CA THR A 45 5.63 5.47 0.47
C THR A 45 5.93 4.28 1.38
N THR A 46 4.94 3.43 1.61
CA THR A 46 5.03 2.27 2.49
C THR A 46 4.80 0.99 1.70
N GLY A 47 5.72 0.02 1.82
CA GLY A 47 5.62 -1.26 1.13
C GLY A 47 4.72 -2.25 1.86
N GLY A 48 4.09 -3.14 1.09
CA GLY A 48 3.39 -4.29 1.65
C GLY A 48 4.35 -5.38 2.13
N PRO A 49 3.81 -6.42 2.81
CA PRO A 49 4.57 -7.63 3.13
C PRO A 49 5.21 -8.26 1.89
N ALA A 50 6.29 -9.03 2.09
CA ALA A 50 6.89 -9.79 1.00
C ALA A 50 5.87 -10.73 0.35
N GLY A 51 5.85 -10.76 -0.99
CA GLY A 51 4.85 -11.52 -1.75
C GLY A 51 3.55 -10.77 -2.06
N SER A 52 3.47 -9.46 -1.75
CA SER A 52 2.34 -8.63 -2.18
C SER A 52 2.41 -8.31 -3.67
N PHE A 53 1.32 -8.58 -4.38
CA PHE A 53 1.15 -8.27 -5.81
C PHE A 53 0.04 -7.27 -6.07
N SER A 54 -0.94 -7.17 -5.18
CA SER A 54 -1.99 -6.17 -5.27
C SER A 54 -2.26 -5.47 -3.94
N ALA A 55 -2.84 -4.29 -4.03
CA ALA A 55 -3.25 -3.49 -2.90
C ALA A 55 -4.56 -2.75 -3.18
N LEU A 56 -5.26 -2.36 -2.11
CA LEU A 56 -6.37 -1.41 -2.19
C LEU A 56 -6.43 -0.57 -0.92
N TRP A 57 -6.84 0.69 -1.08
CA TRP A 57 -7.10 1.58 0.04
C TRP A 57 -8.45 1.26 0.67
N VAL A 58 -8.48 1.12 2.00
CA VAL A 58 -9.70 0.83 2.78
C VAL A 58 -10.30 2.11 3.35
N ASN A 59 -9.45 3.02 3.82
CA ASN A 59 -9.86 4.34 4.30
C ASN A 59 -8.72 5.35 4.10
N TYR A 60 -9.05 6.63 4.24
CA TYR A 60 -8.11 7.73 4.24
C TYR A 60 -8.64 8.85 5.14
N ASP A 61 -7.73 9.52 5.83
CA ASP A 61 -8.03 10.61 6.76
C ASP A 61 -7.57 11.97 6.24
N GLN A 62 -6.90 12.03 5.08
CA GLN A 62 -6.46 13.28 4.46
C GLN A 62 -7.44 13.83 3.42
N PRO A 63 -8.04 15.02 3.64
CA PRO A 63 -8.86 15.67 2.63
C PRO A 63 -7.97 16.29 1.54
N CYS A 64 -7.99 15.73 0.33
CA CYS A 64 -7.40 16.36 -0.85
C CYS A 64 -8.50 17.07 -1.67
N SER A 65 -8.79 18.32 -1.33
CA SER A 65 -9.87 19.12 -1.95
C SER A 65 -9.68 19.42 -3.45
N ARG A 66 -8.53 19.05 -4.04
CA ARG A 66 -8.17 19.36 -5.45
C ARG A 66 -7.69 18.16 -6.28
N THR A 67 -7.76 16.93 -5.75
CA THR A 67 -7.26 15.72 -6.42
C THR A 67 -8.26 14.58 -6.31
N CYS A 68 -8.02 13.46 -6.99
CA CYS A 68 -8.83 12.23 -6.89
C CYS A 68 -8.69 11.48 -5.53
N GLY A 69 -8.44 12.22 -4.45
CA GLY A 69 -8.07 11.69 -3.14
C GLY A 69 -6.56 11.47 -2.98
N PRO A 70 -6.08 11.23 -1.75
CA PRO A 70 -4.66 11.02 -1.45
C PRO A 70 -4.16 9.59 -1.78
N MET A 71 -5.03 8.74 -2.29
CA MET A 71 -4.86 7.29 -2.32
C MET A 71 -4.06 6.87 -3.55
N ILE A 72 -2.74 6.74 -3.39
CA ILE A 72 -1.82 6.32 -4.45
C ILE A 72 -1.33 4.90 -4.15
N ILE A 73 -1.37 4.04 -5.16
CA ILE A 73 -0.72 2.73 -5.13
C ILE A 73 0.44 2.74 -6.13
N CYS A 74 1.61 2.29 -5.68
CA CYS A 74 2.84 2.33 -6.43
C CYS A 74 3.37 0.92 -6.72
N GLY A 75 4.02 0.74 -7.87
CA GLY A 75 4.69 -0.49 -8.28
C GLY A 75 6.19 -0.52 -8.00
N ASP A 76 6.72 0.51 -7.33
CA ASP A 76 8.11 0.61 -6.87
C ASP A 76 8.20 1.49 -5.61
N SER A 77 9.28 1.34 -4.84
CA SER A 77 9.50 2.08 -3.58
C SER A 77 9.71 3.58 -3.77
N ASN A 78 10.11 4.04 -4.96
CA ASN A 78 10.23 5.46 -5.29
C ASN A 78 8.90 6.06 -5.76
N CYS A 79 7.86 5.23 -5.89
CA CYS A 79 6.56 5.59 -6.44
C CYS A 79 6.61 6.23 -7.83
N SER A 80 7.55 5.80 -8.68
CA SER A 80 7.67 6.29 -10.07
C SER A 80 6.59 5.70 -10.98
N ARG A 81 6.20 4.45 -10.73
CA ARG A 81 5.09 3.75 -11.37
C ARG A 81 3.93 3.74 -10.39
N ARG A 82 2.86 4.49 -10.67
CA ARG A 82 1.79 4.72 -9.70
C ARG A 82 0.42 4.83 -10.36
N ARG A 83 -0.62 4.55 -9.57
CA ARG A 83 -2.02 4.80 -9.90
C ARG A 83 -2.69 5.55 -8.75
N ALA A 84 -3.37 6.64 -9.07
CA ALA A 84 -4.31 7.27 -8.14
C ALA A 84 -5.62 6.49 -8.19
N VAL A 85 -6.15 6.13 -7.03
CA VAL A 85 -7.34 5.28 -6.93
C VAL A 85 -8.32 5.77 -5.88
N GLY A 86 -9.56 5.32 -5.97
CA GLY A 86 -10.55 5.41 -4.91
C GLY A 86 -10.42 4.28 -3.88
N THR A 87 -11.14 4.44 -2.76
CA THR A 87 -11.32 3.38 -1.77
C THR A 87 -11.92 2.13 -2.42
N GLY A 88 -11.44 0.95 -2.04
CA GLY A 88 -11.94 -0.33 -2.53
C GLY A 88 -11.45 -0.74 -3.93
N GLN A 89 -10.72 0.12 -4.64
CA GLN A 89 -10.19 -0.21 -5.96
C GLN A 89 -8.91 -1.05 -5.84
N CYS A 90 -8.98 -2.29 -6.34
CA CYS A 90 -7.82 -3.18 -6.42
C CYS A 90 -6.84 -2.74 -7.50
N VAL A 91 -5.56 -2.61 -7.14
CA VAL A 91 -4.47 -2.31 -8.08
C VAL A 91 -3.37 -3.33 -7.93
N THR A 92 -2.83 -3.76 -9.06
CA THR A 92 -1.80 -4.80 -9.13
C THR A 92 -0.55 -4.30 -9.85
N PHE A 93 0.61 -4.72 -9.33
CA PHE A 93 1.90 -4.55 -9.97
C PHE A 93 2.72 -5.84 -9.85
N ASN A 94 3.34 -6.28 -10.95
CA ASN A 94 4.16 -7.50 -10.99
C ASN A 94 5.54 -7.34 -10.30
N THR A 95 5.88 -6.15 -9.81
CA THR A 95 7.19 -5.80 -9.24
C THR A 95 7.14 -5.59 -7.72
N GLY A 96 6.01 -5.95 -7.09
CA GLY A 96 5.67 -5.57 -5.72
C GLY A 96 4.74 -4.35 -5.68
N VAL A 97 4.12 -4.14 -4.52
CA VAL A 97 3.18 -3.04 -4.30
C VAL A 97 3.53 -2.24 -3.06
N TRP A 98 3.41 -0.92 -3.21
CA TRP A 98 3.56 0.08 -2.17
C TRP A 98 2.34 0.99 -2.19
N ALA A 99 2.11 1.69 -1.09
CA ALA A 99 1.05 2.68 -0.99
C ALA A 99 1.65 4.00 -0.53
N ARG A 100 1.12 5.09 -1.07
CA ARG A 100 1.48 6.44 -0.65
C ARG A 100 0.22 7.22 -0.39
N ASN A 101 0.11 7.77 0.80
CA ASN A 101 -0.94 8.74 1.11
C ASN A 101 -0.41 10.12 0.77
N GLY A 102 -0.99 10.84 -0.18
CA GLY A 102 -0.61 12.24 -0.39
C GLY A 102 -1.34 12.90 -1.53
N CYS A 103 -1.60 14.20 -1.38
CA CYS A 103 -2.21 15.02 -2.42
C CYS A 103 -1.14 15.38 -3.48
N GLY A 104 -0.86 14.46 -4.40
CA GLY A 104 -0.02 14.73 -5.57
C GLY A 104 -0.77 15.50 -6.66
N GLN A 105 -0.05 16.16 -7.57
CA GLN A 105 -0.63 16.87 -8.75
C GLN A 105 -1.31 15.94 -9.77
N ASP A 106 -1.39 14.63 -9.51
CA ASP A 106 -2.00 13.65 -10.38
C ASP A 106 -3.52 13.87 -10.39
N MET A 107 -3.96 14.72 -11.33
CA MET A 107 -5.36 15.02 -11.61
C MET A 107 -6.08 13.75 -12.09
N CYS A 108 -7.37 13.67 -11.80
CA CYS A 108 -8.32 12.62 -12.18
C CYS A 108 -8.36 12.34 -13.69
N GLY A 109 -7.35 11.70 -14.28
CA GLY A 109 -7.31 11.49 -15.73
C GLY A 109 -6.18 10.64 -16.30
N ASN A 110 -5.20 10.19 -15.49
CA ASN A 110 -4.17 9.23 -15.90
C ASN A 110 -4.28 7.88 -15.14
N ALA A 111 -5.50 7.48 -14.80
CA ALA A 111 -5.80 6.18 -14.18
C ALA A 111 -6.04 5.10 -15.25
#